data_AF-A0A4R8X985-F1
#
_entry.id   AF-A0A4R8X985-F1
#
_cell.length_a   1.000
_cell.length_b   1.000
_cell.length_c   1.000
_cell.angle_alpha   90.00
_cell.angle_beta   90.00
_cell.angle_gamma   90.00
#
_symmetry.space_group_name_H-M   'P 1'
#
loop_
_entity.id
_entity.type
_entity.pdbx_description
1 polymer ?
#
loop_
_entity_poly.entity_id
_entity_poly.type
_entity_poly.pdbx_seq_one_letter_code
_entity_poly.pdbx_strand_id
1 'polypeptide(L)'
;MTAIAHQHPGTTGFTDEFHRVRDFLVRINHAIPTTPGFLWGRWEWMFSLPYLDASALHRIRIWEHNGRVVAVVTYETELGSAYLLTDPEHADLLPDMLQYALEHLTRGGEVRVLVGETDHNLQRIAAAHGLTATAEAEANAVLDLAGDLSYRLPAGYRIAASRTNATCSASTDSCTAASITLDSREPTPRRSRNA
;
A
#
# COMPACT_ATOMS: atom_id res chain seq x y z
N MET A 1 0.44 20.58 -24.91
CA MET A 1 1.46 19.55 -25.22
C MET A 1 0.94 18.24 -24.65
N THR A 2 1.06 17.13 -25.35
CA THR A 2 0.49 15.84 -24.92
C THR A 2 1.37 15.21 -23.83
N ALA A 3 0.78 14.48 -22.88
CA ALA A 3 1.55 13.67 -21.94
C ALA A 3 2.28 12.54 -22.68
N ILE A 4 3.50 12.23 -22.26
CA ILE A 4 4.33 11.15 -22.81
C ILE A 4 4.29 9.99 -21.83
N ALA A 5 4.10 8.76 -22.32
CA ALA A 5 4.00 7.59 -21.47
C ALA A 5 5.18 6.64 -21.65
N HIS A 6 5.73 6.15 -20.54
CA HIS A 6 6.79 5.14 -20.50
C HIS A 6 6.47 4.05 -19.46
N GLN A 7 7.17 2.93 -19.58
CA GLN A 7 7.08 1.84 -18.60
C GLN A 7 8.08 2.06 -17.48
N HIS A 8 7.72 1.62 -16.27
CA HIS A 8 8.67 1.56 -15.17
C HIS A 8 9.87 0.66 -15.56
N PRO A 9 11.12 0.97 -15.15
CA PRO A 9 12.32 0.25 -15.59
C PRO A 9 12.42 -1.23 -15.17
N GLY A 10 11.44 -1.76 -14.43
CA GLY A 10 11.44 -3.14 -13.94
C GLY A 10 12.40 -3.40 -12.77
N THR A 11 13.03 -2.37 -12.20
CA THR A 11 13.99 -2.50 -11.10
C THR A 11 13.30 -2.39 -9.74
N THR A 12 13.74 -3.19 -8.77
CA THR A 12 13.25 -3.10 -7.39
C THR A 12 14.00 -2.02 -6.60
N GLY A 13 13.47 -1.69 -5.42
CA GLY A 13 14.08 -0.74 -4.48
C GLY A 13 13.71 0.72 -4.72
N PHE A 14 14.31 1.60 -3.93
CA PHE A 14 14.00 3.03 -3.89
C PHE A 14 14.83 3.82 -4.91
N THR A 15 14.58 3.57 -6.19
CA THR A 15 15.25 4.22 -7.33
C THR A 15 14.76 5.67 -7.53
N ASP A 16 15.38 6.41 -8.45
CA ASP A 16 14.90 7.74 -8.83
C ASP A 16 13.45 7.69 -9.35
N GLU A 17 13.11 6.68 -10.16
CA GLU A 17 11.75 6.51 -10.68
C GLU A 17 10.74 6.22 -9.57
N PHE A 18 11.12 5.41 -8.58
CA PHE A 18 10.31 5.19 -7.38
C PHE A 18 10.00 6.50 -6.65
N HIS A 19 11.01 7.36 -6.46
CA HIS A 19 10.83 8.65 -5.80
C HIS A 19 9.96 9.61 -6.62
N ARG A 20 10.08 9.62 -7.95
CA ARG A 20 9.23 10.44 -8.82
C ARG A 20 7.76 10.07 -8.72
N VAL A 21 7.43 8.78 -8.70
CA VAL A 21 6.05 8.31 -8.50
C VAL A 21 5.56 8.62 -7.08
N ARG A 22 6.40 8.39 -6.06
CA ARG A 22 6.09 8.73 -4.68
C ARG A 22 5.76 10.21 -4.52
N ASP A 23 6.59 11.10 -5.06
CA ASP A 23 6.40 12.54 -4.98
C ASP A 23 5.13 12.99 -5.72
N PHE A 24 4.81 12.35 -6.85
CA PHE A 24 3.53 12.51 -7.52
C PHE A 24 2.35 12.15 -6.60
N LEU A 25 2.39 10.99 -5.94
CA LEU A 25 1.32 10.54 -5.04
C LEU A 25 1.14 11.46 -3.83
N VAL A 26 2.23 11.97 -3.26
CA VAL A 26 2.18 13.00 -2.20
C VAL A 26 1.52 14.26 -2.74
N ARG A 27 1.93 14.72 -3.92
CA ARG A 27 1.45 15.97 -4.53
C ARG A 27 -0.05 15.95 -4.82
N ILE A 28 -0.56 14.91 -5.48
CA ILE A 28 -1.99 14.85 -5.88
C ILE A 28 -2.95 14.61 -4.70
N ASN A 29 -2.42 14.22 -3.53
CA ASN A 29 -3.21 13.93 -2.33
C ASN A 29 -2.99 14.96 -1.19
N HIS A 30 -2.18 16.00 -1.41
CA HIS A 30 -1.75 16.92 -0.35
C HIS A 30 -2.91 17.71 0.29
N ALA A 31 -3.82 18.26 -0.52
CA ALA A 31 -4.92 19.09 -0.02
C ALA A 31 -6.17 18.26 0.29
N ILE A 32 -6.55 17.40 -0.65
CA ILE A 32 -7.68 16.49 -0.56
C ILE A 32 -7.20 15.16 -1.14
N PRO A 33 -7.42 14.02 -0.46
CA PRO A 33 -7.12 12.72 -1.03
C PRO A 33 -7.92 12.49 -2.32
N THR A 34 -7.25 12.52 -3.46
CA THR A 34 -7.82 12.23 -4.78
C THR A 34 -7.92 10.73 -5.00
N THR A 35 -6.94 9.95 -4.50
CA THR A 35 -6.85 8.50 -4.67
C THR A 35 -6.78 7.80 -3.30
N PRO A 36 -7.84 7.86 -2.47
CA PRO A 36 -7.79 7.34 -1.11
C PRO A 36 -7.51 5.83 -1.05
N GLY A 37 -7.87 5.09 -2.10
CA GLY A 37 -7.56 3.66 -2.24
C GLY A 37 -6.10 3.35 -2.56
N PHE A 38 -5.26 4.31 -2.93
CA PHE A 38 -3.85 4.07 -3.18
C PHE A 38 -3.04 5.36 -2.98
N LEU A 39 -2.52 5.51 -1.76
CA LEU A 39 -1.71 6.64 -1.34
C LEU A 39 -0.21 6.33 -1.45
N TRP A 40 0.63 7.35 -1.25
CA TRP A 40 2.09 7.20 -1.25
C TRP A 40 2.58 6.11 -0.28
N GLY A 41 1.92 5.92 0.86
CA GLY A 41 2.27 4.88 1.83
C GLY A 41 2.02 3.45 1.29
N ARG A 42 1.00 3.27 0.43
CA ARG A 42 0.72 1.98 -0.23
C ARG A 42 1.79 1.66 -1.27
N TRP A 43 2.27 2.66 -1.99
CA TRP A 43 3.42 2.55 -2.90
C TRP A 43 4.72 2.18 -2.17
N GLU A 44 5.06 2.86 -1.07
CA GLU A 44 6.25 2.53 -0.28
C GLU A 44 6.15 1.12 0.33
N TRP A 45 4.98 0.79 0.87
CA TRP A 45 4.70 -0.53 1.42
C TRP A 45 4.92 -1.61 0.37
N MET A 46 4.30 -1.46 -0.81
CA MET A 46 4.43 -2.38 -1.95
C MET A 46 5.89 -2.70 -2.27
N PHE A 47 6.75 -1.69 -2.40
CA PHE A 47 8.19 -1.88 -2.71
C PHE A 47 9.00 -2.47 -1.55
N SER A 48 8.45 -2.47 -0.34
CA SER A 48 9.07 -3.05 0.85
C SER A 48 8.71 -4.53 1.05
N LEU A 49 7.78 -5.08 0.27
CA LEU A 49 7.29 -6.44 0.44
C LEU A 49 8.22 -7.48 -0.21
N PRO A 50 8.58 -8.56 0.51
CA PRO A 50 9.38 -9.64 -0.07
C PRO A 50 8.61 -10.49 -1.10
N TYR A 51 7.29 -10.29 -1.20
CA TYR A 51 6.39 -11.02 -2.08
C TYR A 51 5.73 -10.14 -3.15
N LEU A 52 6.28 -8.95 -3.39
CA LEU A 52 5.98 -8.20 -4.60
C LEU A 52 6.43 -9.01 -5.82
N ASP A 53 5.56 -9.19 -6.81
CA ASP A 53 5.94 -9.75 -8.12
C ASP A 53 6.80 -8.73 -8.87
N ALA A 54 8.10 -8.71 -8.57
CA ALA A 54 9.06 -7.82 -9.20
C ALA A 54 9.17 -8.05 -10.72
N SER A 55 8.81 -9.25 -11.20
CA SER A 55 8.88 -9.57 -12.63
C SER A 55 7.89 -8.75 -13.46
N ALA A 56 6.79 -8.31 -12.85
CA ALA A 56 5.75 -7.51 -13.50
C ALA A 56 5.96 -5.99 -13.39
N LEU A 57 7.04 -5.51 -12.74
CA LEU A 57 7.26 -4.08 -12.52
C LEU A 57 7.29 -3.27 -13.83
N HIS A 58 7.79 -3.85 -14.91
CA HIS A 58 7.81 -3.23 -16.24
C HIS A 58 6.41 -2.99 -16.84
N ARG A 59 5.36 -3.53 -16.22
CA ARG A 59 3.95 -3.32 -16.60
C ARG A 59 3.33 -2.11 -15.90
N ILE A 60 4.03 -1.50 -14.94
CA ILE A 60 3.62 -0.20 -14.41
C ILE A 60 3.84 0.83 -15.51
N ARG A 61 2.80 1.62 -15.78
CA ARG A 61 2.82 2.67 -16.81
C ARG A 61 2.76 4.03 -16.17
N ILE A 62 3.62 4.93 -16.63
CA ILE A 62 3.81 6.26 -16.07
C ILE A 62 3.64 7.26 -17.20
N TRP A 63 2.84 8.30 -16.96
CA TRP A 63 2.63 9.41 -17.87
C TRP A 63 3.27 10.66 -17.30
N GLU A 64 3.96 11.40 -18.17
CA GLU A 64 4.64 12.63 -17.85
C GLU A 64 4.15 13.80 -18.69
N HIS A 65 4.00 14.95 -18.04
CA HIS A 65 3.76 16.22 -18.70
C HIS A 65 4.75 17.25 -18.16
N ASN A 66 5.51 17.88 -19.05
CA ASN A 66 6.59 18.84 -18.72
C ASN A 66 7.59 18.30 -17.68
N GLY A 67 8.01 17.04 -17.83
CA GLY A 67 9.00 16.38 -16.97
C GLY A 67 8.48 15.97 -15.57
N ARG A 68 7.17 16.10 -15.33
CA ARG A 68 6.52 15.72 -14.07
C ARG A 68 5.60 14.54 -14.33
N VAL A 69 5.60 13.57 -13.42
CA VAL A 69 4.62 12.49 -13.43
C VAL A 69 3.24 13.08 -13.15
N VAL A 70 2.27 12.75 -14.01
CA VAL A 70 0.87 13.22 -13.95
C VAL A 70 -0.14 12.08 -13.91
N ALA A 71 0.25 10.88 -14.31
CA ALA A 71 -0.57 9.69 -14.13
C ALA A 71 0.28 8.42 -14.00
N VAL A 72 -0.23 7.44 -13.28
CA VAL A 72 0.37 6.12 -13.09
C VAL A 72 -0.73 5.05 -13.11
N VAL A 73 -0.48 3.96 -13.84
CA VAL A 73 -1.25 2.72 -13.75
C VAL A 73 -0.35 1.67 -13.14
N THR A 74 -0.76 1.11 -12.00
CA THR A 74 0.02 0.14 -11.23
C THR A 74 -0.84 -1.01 -10.73
N TYR A 75 -0.17 -2.09 -10.30
CA TYR A 75 -0.71 -3.15 -9.44
C TYR A 75 -0.13 -2.99 -8.03
N GLU A 76 -0.48 -3.90 -7.11
CA GLU A 76 0.06 -3.91 -5.75
C GLU A 76 1.02 -5.11 -5.53
N THR A 77 0.53 -6.29 -5.18
CA THR A 77 1.39 -7.46 -4.93
C THR A 77 1.61 -8.31 -6.17
N GLU A 78 0.54 -8.57 -6.91
CA GLU A 78 0.50 -9.37 -8.13
C GLU A 78 -0.48 -8.74 -9.14
N LEU A 79 -0.44 -9.17 -10.39
CA LEU A 79 -1.40 -8.74 -11.42
C LEU A 79 -2.83 -9.21 -11.08
N GLY A 80 -3.82 -8.60 -11.75
CA GLY A 80 -5.24 -8.89 -11.55
C GLY A 80 -5.97 -7.82 -10.74
N SER A 81 -5.25 -6.91 -10.08
CA SER A 81 -5.81 -5.68 -9.53
C SER A 81 -5.03 -4.47 -10.05
N ALA A 82 -5.75 -3.47 -10.54
CA ALA A 82 -5.19 -2.27 -11.14
C ALA A 82 -5.68 -1.01 -10.41
N TYR A 83 -4.75 -0.08 -10.25
CA TYR A 83 -4.95 1.21 -9.63
C TYR A 83 -4.58 2.30 -10.63
N LEU A 84 -5.55 3.19 -10.90
CA LEU A 84 -5.40 4.33 -11.81
C LEU A 84 -5.21 5.58 -10.96
N LEU A 85 -4.00 6.14 -11.00
CA LEU A 85 -3.58 7.26 -10.17
C LEU A 85 -3.36 8.45 -11.09
N THR A 86 -4.23 9.46 -11.03
CA THR A 86 -4.26 10.54 -12.02
C THR A 86 -4.29 11.89 -11.32
N ASP A 87 -3.50 12.82 -11.81
CA ASP A 87 -3.64 14.24 -11.49
C ASP A 87 -5.00 14.73 -12.00
N PRO A 88 -5.85 15.37 -11.16
CA PRO A 88 -7.17 15.85 -11.59
C PRO A 88 -7.15 16.73 -12.86
N GLU A 89 -6.05 17.47 -13.08
CA GLU A 89 -5.89 18.30 -14.28
C GLU A 89 -5.66 17.48 -15.57
N HIS A 90 -5.41 16.19 -15.43
CA HIS A 90 -5.11 15.24 -16.51
C HIS A 90 -6.12 14.07 -16.55
N ALA A 91 -7.35 14.31 -16.10
CA ALA A 91 -8.42 13.31 -16.10
C ALA A 91 -8.81 12.83 -17.52
N ASP A 92 -8.40 13.55 -18.57
CA ASP A 92 -8.51 13.14 -19.96
C ASP A 92 -7.69 11.86 -20.27
N LEU A 93 -6.70 11.52 -19.46
CA LEU A 93 -5.90 10.29 -19.60
C LEU A 93 -6.61 9.02 -19.13
N LEU A 94 -7.70 9.13 -18.36
CA LEU A 94 -8.37 7.97 -17.74
C LEU A 94 -8.82 6.87 -18.73
N PRO A 95 -9.35 7.17 -19.93
CA PRO A 95 -9.66 6.13 -20.91
C PRO A 95 -8.43 5.33 -21.34
N ASP A 96 -7.33 6.01 -21.66
CA ASP A 96 -6.08 5.36 -22.07
C ASP A 96 -5.46 4.55 -20.92
N MET A 97 -5.56 5.08 -19.70
CA MET A 97 -5.11 4.39 -18.49
C MET A 97 -5.90 3.11 -18.23
N LEU A 98 -7.24 3.16 -18.38
CA LEU A 98 -8.08 1.99 -18.21
C LEU A 98 -7.82 0.95 -19.29
N GLN A 99 -7.74 1.36 -20.55
CA GLN A 99 -7.39 0.48 -21.66
C GLN A 99 -6.05 -0.22 -21.41
N TYR A 100 -5.04 0.53 -20.96
CA TYR A 100 -3.74 -0.03 -20.64
C TYR A 100 -3.81 -1.08 -19.53
N ALA A 101 -4.55 -0.81 -18.45
CA ALA A 101 -4.75 -1.75 -17.35
C ALA A 101 -5.40 -3.06 -17.82
N LEU A 102 -6.43 -2.97 -18.66
CA LEU A 102 -7.14 -4.13 -19.23
C LEU A 102 -6.26 -5.00 -20.12
N GLU A 103 -5.28 -4.41 -20.79
CA GLU A 103 -4.36 -5.14 -21.67
C GLU A 103 -3.17 -5.75 -20.91
N HIS A 104 -2.64 -5.04 -19.92
CA HIS A 104 -1.32 -5.35 -19.36
C HIS A 104 -1.34 -5.85 -17.91
N LEU A 105 -2.38 -5.54 -17.13
CA LEU A 105 -2.44 -5.88 -15.70
C LEU A 105 -3.36 -7.07 -15.39
N THR A 106 -3.67 -7.90 -16.38
CA THR A 106 -4.53 -9.07 -16.19
C THR A 106 -3.82 -10.23 -15.52
N ARG A 107 -4.58 -11.01 -14.74
CA ARG A 107 -4.20 -12.31 -14.20
C ARG A 107 -5.29 -13.31 -14.54
N GLY A 108 -4.91 -14.39 -15.23
CA GLY A 108 -5.90 -15.38 -15.72
C GLY A 108 -6.91 -14.80 -16.72
N GLY A 109 -6.57 -13.70 -17.39
CA GLY A 109 -7.46 -13.00 -18.33
C GLY A 109 -8.40 -11.99 -17.68
N GLU A 110 -8.35 -11.81 -16.36
CA GLU A 110 -9.19 -10.86 -15.62
C GLU A 110 -8.37 -9.77 -14.95
N VAL A 111 -8.97 -8.59 -14.77
CA VAL A 111 -8.42 -7.52 -13.93
C VAL A 111 -9.56 -6.80 -13.22
N ARG A 112 -9.34 -6.42 -11.97
CA ARG A 112 -10.23 -5.58 -11.16
C ARG A 112 -9.65 -4.18 -11.08
N VAL A 113 -10.52 -3.18 -11.16
CA VAL A 113 -10.11 -1.77 -11.06
C VAL A 113 -10.82 -1.16 -9.88
N LEU A 114 -10.05 -0.55 -8.97
CA LEU A 114 -10.63 0.18 -7.86
C LEU A 114 -11.17 1.52 -8.36
N VAL A 115 -12.48 1.75 -8.22
CA VAL A 115 -13.16 2.97 -8.64
C VAL A 115 -13.85 3.59 -7.43
N GLY A 116 -13.61 4.87 -7.18
CA GLY A 116 -14.25 5.59 -6.08
C GLY A 116 -15.76 5.74 -6.28
N GLU A 117 -16.54 5.68 -5.20
CA GLU A 117 -18.00 5.83 -5.24
C GLU A 117 -18.45 7.18 -5.82
N THR A 118 -17.64 8.23 -5.60
CA THR A 118 -17.89 9.59 -6.09
C THR A 118 -17.22 9.89 -7.43
N ASP A 119 -16.39 8.98 -7.95
CA ASP A 119 -15.72 9.16 -9.25
C ASP A 119 -16.63 8.72 -10.41
N HIS A 120 -17.67 9.51 -10.65
CA HIS A 120 -18.62 9.25 -11.73
C HIS A 120 -17.99 9.29 -13.12
N ASN A 121 -16.83 9.93 -13.29
CA ASN A 121 -16.14 9.95 -14.56
C ASN A 121 -15.53 8.58 -14.85
N LEU A 122 -14.73 8.06 -13.92
CA LEU A 122 -14.12 6.75 -14.07
C LEU A 122 -15.18 5.64 -14.08
N GLN A 123 -16.29 5.77 -13.35
CA GLN A 123 -17.42 4.84 -13.45
C GLN A 123 -17.99 4.76 -14.88
N ARG A 124 -18.19 5.90 -15.55
CA ARG A 124 -18.68 5.93 -16.94
C ARG A 124 -17.68 5.34 -17.92
N ILE A 125 -16.40 5.66 -17.74
CA ILE A 125 -15.30 5.12 -18.57
C ILE A 125 -15.21 3.60 -18.40
N ALA A 126 -15.30 3.10 -17.17
CA ALA A 126 -15.32 1.67 -16.87
C ALA A 126 -16.51 0.95 -17.51
N ALA A 127 -17.71 1.50 -17.38
CA ALA A 127 -18.90 0.95 -18.03
C ALA A 127 -18.78 0.94 -19.56
N ALA A 128 -18.20 1.98 -20.16
CA ALA A 128 -17.96 2.06 -21.60
C ALA A 128 -16.94 1.02 -22.11
N HIS A 129 -16.04 0.55 -21.24
CA HIS A 129 -15.11 -0.56 -21.51
C HIS A 129 -15.66 -1.93 -21.07
N GLY A 130 -16.94 -2.01 -20.70
CA GLY A 130 -17.61 -3.28 -20.43
C GLY A 130 -17.38 -3.83 -19.01
N LEU A 131 -16.79 -3.05 -18.11
CA LEU A 131 -16.63 -3.47 -16.72
C LEU A 131 -17.99 -3.41 -15.99
N THR A 132 -18.22 -4.37 -15.10
CA THR A 132 -19.39 -4.44 -14.23
C THR A 132 -18.97 -4.28 -12.78
N ALA A 133 -19.70 -3.47 -12.01
CA ALA A 133 -19.47 -3.33 -10.58
C ALA A 133 -19.68 -4.66 -9.84
N THR A 134 -18.80 -4.96 -8.89
CA THR A 134 -18.94 -6.11 -7.98
C THR A 134 -19.52 -5.65 -6.64
N ALA A 135 -19.78 -6.60 -5.74
CA ALA A 135 -20.16 -6.30 -4.36
C ALA A 135 -18.93 -6.05 -3.44
N GLU A 136 -17.71 -6.18 -3.96
CA GLU A 136 -16.49 -5.94 -3.20
C GLU A 136 -16.21 -4.43 -3.10
N ALA A 137 -15.80 -3.96 -1.92
CA ALA A 137 -15.49 -2.56 -1.68
C ALA A 137 -14.40 -2.41 -0.61
N GLU A 138 -13.60 -1.34 -0.72
CA GLU A 138 -12.64 -0.91 0.29
C GLU A 138 -13.19 0.35 1.00
N ALA A 139 -13.71 0.19 2.22
CA ALA A 139 -14.28 1.29 2.98
C ALA A 139 -13.18 2.09 3.71
N ASN A 140 -13.21 3.42 3.54
CA ASN A 140 -12.33 4.34 4.24
C ASN A 140 -13.09 5.05 5.36
N ALA A 141 -12.55 5.02 6.58
CA ALA A 141 -13.05 5.80 7.71
C ALA A 141 -12.11 6.99 7.96
N VAL A 142 -12.68 8.18 8.15
CA VAL A 142 -11.94 9.42 8.39
C VAL A 142 -12.27 9.92 9.79
N LEU A 143 -11.24 10.22 10.58
CA LEU A 143 -11.36 10.83 11.90
C LEU A 143 -10.64 12.18 11.88
N ASP A 144 -11.36 13.24 12.26
CA ASP A 144 -10.76 14.56 12.46
C ASP A 144 -9.94 14.57 13.76
N LEU A 145 -8.64 14.87 13.65
CA LEU A 145 -7.71 14.90 14.77
C LEU A 145 -7.71 16.24 15.52
N ALA A 146 -8.45 17.25 15.05
CA ALA A 146 -8.60 18.52 15.76
C ALA A 146 -9.52 18.43 16.99
N GLY A 147 -10.28 17.34 17.13
CA GLY A 147 -11.18 17.09 18.26
C GLY A 147 -10.48 16.60 19.53
N ASP A 148 -11.28 16.35 20.59
CA ASP A 148 -10.77 15.68 21.79
C ASP A 148 -10.49 14.21 21.50
N LEU A 149 -9.21 13.82 21.60
CA LEU A 149 -8.73 12.45 21.41
C LEU A 149 -8.55 11.71 22.73
N SER A 150 -9.05 12.24 23.85
CA SER A 150 -8.99 11.58 25.14
C SER A 150 -9.77 10.26 25.13
N TYR A 151 -9.21 9.25 25.78
CA TYR A 151 -9.83 7.93 25.90
C TYR A 151 -9.78 7.46 27.35
N ARG A 152 -10.70 6.56 27.70
CA ARG A 152 -10.73 5.86 28.99
C ARG A 152 -10.54 4.38 28.76
N LEU A 153 -9.58 3.79 29.48
CA LEU A 153 -9.40 2.35 29.45
C LEU A 153 -10.33 1.69 30.48
N PRO A 154 -10.98 0.57 30.14
CA PRO A 154 -11.70 -0.24 31.11
C PRO A 154 -10.76 -0.74 32.22
N ALA A 155 -11.31 -1.00 33.41
CA ALA A 155 -10.52 -1.53 34.52
C ALA A 155 -9.84 -2.86 34.11
N GLY A 156 -8.57 -3.02 34.51
CA GLY A 156 -7.75 -4.18 34.15
C GLY A 156 -6.98 -4.05 32.84
N TYR A 157 -7.19 -2.99 32.05
CA TYR A 157 -6.44 -2.70 30.82
C TYR A 157 -5.40 -1.60 31.04
N ARG A 158 -4.27 -1.71 30.35
CA ARG A 158 -3.21 -0.69 30.30
C ARG A 158 -2.65 -0.59 28.90
N ILE A 159 -2.09 0.57 28.57
CA ILE A 159 -1.29 0.73 27.35
C ILE A 159 0.11 0.20 27.60
N ALA A 160 0.66 -0.47 26.58
CA ALA A 160 2.04 -0.90 26.54
C ALA A 160 2.59 -0.54 25.17
N ALA A 161 3.79 0.05 25.11
CA ALA A 161 4.53 0.11 23.87
C ALA A 161 4.95 -1.32 23.49
N SER A 162 4.90 -1.63 22.19
CA SER A 162 5.49 -2.88 21.69
C SER A 162 6.99 -2.85 21.99
N ARG A 163 7.49 -3.85 22.72
CA ARG A 163 8.93 -3.98 22.97
C ARG A 163 9.58 -4.54 21.72
N THR A 164 10.09 -3.65 20.87
CA THR A 164 11.01 -4.05 19.82
C THR A 164 12.34 -4.39 20.50
N ASN A 165 12.83 -5.62 20.35
CA ASN A 165 14.21 -5.98 20.70
C ASN A 165 15.17 -5.27 19.72
N ALA A 166 15.27 -3.95 19.81
CA ALA A 166 16.37 -3.21 19.24
C ALA A 166 17.49 -3.26 20.29
N THR A 167 18.46 -4.15 20.10
CA THR A 167 19.76 -4.03 20.76
C THR A 167 20.35 -2.68 20.37
N CYS A 168 20.14 -1.69 21.22
CA CYS A 168 20.80 -0.40 21.11
C CYS A 168 22.25 -0.62 21.56
N SER A 169 23.17 -0.80 20.62
CA SER A 169 24.60 -0.70 20.91
C SER A 169 24.97 0.79 21.00
N ALA A 170 24.63 1.42 22.12
CA ALA A 170 25.39 2.58 22.57
C ALA A 170 26.53 2.04 23.43
N SER A 171 27.75 2.32 22.97
CA SER A 171 29.00 2.00 23.64
C SER A 171 29.00 2.34 25.12
N THR A 172 29.69 1.49 25.88
CA THR A 172 30.12 1.64 27.29
C THR A 172 29.00 1.74 28.33
N ASP A 173 28.47 0.59 28.74
CA ASP A 173 28.89 -0.04 30.00
C ASP A 173 28.21 -1.43 30.19
N SER A 174 29.05 -2.46 30.30
CA SER A 174 28.80 -3.86 30.71
C SER A 174 27.42 -4.49 30.39
N CYS A 175 27.32 -5.19 29.25
CA CYS A 175 26.33 -6.25 29.04
C CYS A 175 26.82 -7.56 29.67
N THR A 176 26.24 -7.97 30.80
CA THR A 176 26.35 -9.37 31.25
C THR A 176 25.29 -10.19 30.52
N ALA A 177 25.73 -11.03 29.59
CA ALA A 177 24.87 -11.94 28.84
C ALA A 177 24.26 -12.99 29.79
N ALA A 178 22.94 -13.00 29.92
CA ALA A 178 22.22 -14.14 30.47
C ALA A 178 21.67 -14.96 29.30
N SER A 179 22.37 -16.04 28.97
CA SER A 179 21.86 -17.09 28.10
C SER A 179 20.76 -17.88 28.85
N ILE A 180 19.63 -18.13 28.18
CA ILE A 180 18.65 -19.09 28.66
C ILE A 180 18.54 -20.20 27.61
N THR A 181 19.02 -21.38 28.00
CA THR A 181 18.74 -22.66 27.34
C THR A 181 17.33 -23.11 27.73
N LEU A 182 16.48 -23.41 26.75
CA LEU A 182 15.17 -24.02 26.98
C LEU A 182 15.29 -25.55 26.84
N ASP A 183 14.96 -26.27 27.92
CA ASP A 183 14.84 -27.74 27.93
C ASP A 183 13.37 -28.14 27.76
N SER A 184 13.12 -29.14 26.92
CA SER A 184 11.81 -29.66 26.55
C SER A 184 11.53 -30.96 27.30
N ARG A 185 10.95 -30.91 28.50
CA ARG A 185 10.30 -32.06 29.14
C ARG A 185 9.04 -31.65 29.89
N GLU A 186 7.95 -32.38 29.60
CA GLU A 186 6.60 -32.23 30.15
C GLU A 186 6.53 -32.34 31.68
N PRO A 187 5.54 -31.71 32.33
CA PRO A 187 5.37 -31.81 33.77
C PRO A 187 4.74 -33.14 34.17
N THR A 188 5.47 -33.96 34.95
CA THR A 188 4.92 -35.14 35.62
C THR A 188 4.02 -34.73 36.80
N PRO A 189 2.85 -35.35 37.03
CA PRO A 189 1.95 -34.98 38.12
C PRO A 189 2.51 -35.39 39.49
N ARG A 190 2.44 -34.48 40.48
CA ARG A 190 2.84 -34.73 41.87
C ARG A 190 1.88 -35.73 42.54
N ARG A 191 2.42 -36.84 43.02
CA ARG A 191 1.78 -37.71 44.03
C ARG A 191 1.67 -36.97 45.36
N SER A 192 0.48 -36.94 45.96
CA SER A 192 0.25 -36.61 47.36
C SER A 192 0.52 -37.82 48.26
N ARG A 193 1.31 -37.64 49.31
CA ARG A 193 1.33 -38.42 50.56
C ARG A 193 1.48 -37.40 51.70
N ASN A 194 0.42 -37.12 52.42
CA ASN A 194 -0.05 -37.75 53.67
C ASN A 194 0.55 -37.09 54.93
N ALA A 195 -0.33 -36.44 55.68
CA ALA A 195 -0.48 -36.60 57.13
C ALA A 195 -1.98 -36.64 57.41
#